data_AF-A0A4R2N112-F1
#
_entry.id   AF-A0A4R2N112-F1
#
_cell.length_a   1.000
_cell.length_b   1.000
_cell.length_c   1.000
_cell.angle_alpha   90.00
_cell.angle_beta   90.00
_cell.angle_gamma   90.00
#
_symmetry.space_group_name_H-M   'P 1'
#
loop_
_entity.id
_entity.type
_entity.pdbx_description
1 polymer ?
#
loop_
_entity_poly.entity_id
_entity_poly.type
_entity_poly.pdbx_seq_one_letter_code
_entity_poly.pdbx_strand_id
1 'polypeptide(L)'
;MVYIKTSRSYRLDKTTKYPNRSFEKHLDINDIQAGDIVIGTLPIHIAEQVCAKKATFYFLSVNVSQEQRGQELTSEQLVQQGCSIQPYYIQKL
;
A
#
# COMPACT_ATOMS: atom_id res chain seq x y z
N MET A 1 -7.41 -0.75 -4.86
CA MET A 1 -7.63 -1.47 -3.59
C MET A 1 -6.46 -1.13 -2.68
N VAL A 2 -6.72 -0.61 -1.48
CA VAL A 2 -5.68 -0.23 -0.52
C VAL A 2 -5.67 -1.25 0.60
N TYR A 3 -4.49 -1.75 0.91
CA TYR A 3 -4.23 -2.64 2.02
C TYR A 3 -3.65 -1.82 3.18
N ILE A 4 -4.18 -2.02 4.38
CA ILE A 4 -3.66 -1.38 5.59
C ILE A 4 -3.35 -2.49 6.59
N LYS A 5 -2.10 -2.50 7.07
CA LYS A 5 -1.70 -3.27 8.24
C LYS A 5 -1.50 -2.28 9.37
N THR A 6 -2.45 -2.30 10.30
CA THR A 6 -2.41 -1.43 11.48
C THR A 6 -1.59 -2.09 12.59
N SER A 7 -0.95 -1.26 13.39
CA SER A 7 -0.22 -1.65 14.60
C SER A 7 -1.12 -1.79 15.83
N ARG A 8 -2.44 -1.64 15.68
CA ARG A 8 -3.41 -1.69 16.80
C ARG A 8 -3.32 -3.01 17.55
N SER A 9 -3.05 -2.92 18.85
CA SER A 9 -3.23 -4.01 19.80
C SER A 9 -4.72 -4.02 20.21
N TYR A 10 -5.59 -4.71 19.46
CA TYR A 10 -6.98 -4.95 19.90
C TYR A 10 -7.39 -6.41 19.67
N ARG A 11 -7.67 -7.08 20.81
CA ARG A 11 -8.34 -8.37 21.03
C ARG A 11 -8.16 -9.43 19.94
N LEU A 12 -7.23 -10.34 20.22
CA LEU A 12 -7.04 -11.63 19.57
C LEU A 12 -8.36 -12.41 19.41
N ASP A 13 -8.93 -12.43 18.20
CA ASP A 13 -9.59 -13.65 17.73
C ASP A 13 -8.47 -14.55 17.19
N LYS A 14 -8.33 -15.76 17.75
CA LYS A 14 -7.21 -16.67 17.46
C LYS A 14 -7.35 -17.38 16.10
N THR A 15 -8.10 -16.83 15.15
CA THR A 15 -8.54 -17.52 13.94
C THR A 15 -7.97 -16.96 12.63
N THR A 16 -7.22 -15.85 12.67
CA THR A 16 -6.57 -15.29 11.48
C THR A 16 -5.05 -15.24 11.61
N LYS A 17 -4.35 -15.78 10.60
CA LYS A 17 -2.87 -15.84 10.48
C LYS A 17 -2.18 -14.46 10.48
N TYR A 18 -2.94 -13.37 10.37
CA TYR A 18 -2.48 -11.98 10.44
C TYR A 18 -3.53 -11.11 11.16
N PRO A 19 -3.48 -11.01 12.50
CA PRO A 19 -4.59 -10.47 13.30
C PRO A 19 -4.90 -8.98 13.07
N ASN A 20 -4.00 -8.23 12.41
CA ASN A 20 -4.16 -6.79 12.18
C ASN A 20 -4.05 -6.43 10.69
N ARG A 21 -4.89 -7.05 9.85
CA ARG A 21 -4.95 -6.81 8.41
C ARG A 21 -6.37 -6.43 8.02
N SER A 22 -6.55 -5.23 7.44
CA SER A 22 -7.82 -4.85 6.82
C SER A 22 -7.63 -4.47 5.34
N PHE A 23 -8.67 -4.69 4.56
CA PHE A 23 -8.74 -4.31 3.15
C PHE A 23 -9.80 -3.24 3.01
N GLU A 24 -9.39 -2.03 2.67
CA GLU A 24 -10.29 -0.89 2.59
C GLU A 24 -10.49 -0.47 1.12
N LYS A 25 -11.73 -0.11 0.78
CA LYS A 25 -12.03 0.50 -0.52
C LYS A 25 -11.49 1.93 -0.60
N HIS A 26 -11.52 2.63 0.53
CA HIS A 26 -11.01 3.99 0.67
C HIS A 26 -10.17 4.07 1.95
N LEU A 27 -8.97 4.65 1.85
CA LEU A 27 -8.12 4.96 2.99
C LEU A 27 -8.63 6.24 3.66
N ASP A 28 -9.12 6.18 4.90
CA ASP A 28 -9.28 7.38 5.73
C ASP A 28 -7.93 7.67 6.41
N ILE A 29 -7.37 8.84 6.12
CA ILE A 29 -6.07 9.24 6.66
C ILE A 29 -6.12 9.44 8.18
N ASN A 30 -7.30 9.73 8.73
CA ASN A 30 -7.47 9.94 10.17
C ASN A 30 -7.27 8.66 10.97
N ASP A 31 -7.50 7.49 10.35
CA ASP A 31 -7.30 6.19 10.98
C ASP A 31 -5.83 5.75 11.03
N ILE A 32 -4.95 6.42 10.27
CA ILE A 32 -3.54 6.06 10.17
C ILE A 32 -2.73 6.63 11.32
N GLN A 33 -1.95 5.75 11.94
CA GLN A 33 -1.09 6.01 13.08
C GLN A 33 0.38 5.74 12.74
N ALA A 34 1.27 6.30 13.56
CA ALA A 34 2.70 6.06 13.43
C ALA A 34 3.00 4.56 13.57
N GLY A 35 3.85 4.02 12.69
CA GLY A 35 4.20 2.60 12.65
C GLY A 35 3.23 1.70 11.87
N ASP A 36 2.11 2.22 11.37
CA ASP A 36 1.25 1.49 10.45
C ASP A 36 1.95 1.25 9.11
N ILE A 37 1.55 0.19 8.40
CA ILE A 37 2.03 -0.14 7.05
C ILE A 37 0.85 -0.03 6.10
N VAL A 38 0.93 0.86 5.12
CA VAL A 38 -0.07 1.04 4.08
C VAL A 38 0.51 0.53 2.77
N ILE A 39 -0.16 -0.39 2.10
CA ILE A 39 0.26 -0.95 0.81
C ILE A 39 -0.85 -0.68 -0.21
N GLY A 40 -0.55 -0.05 -1.34
CA GLY A 40 -1.54 0.06 -2.41
C GLY A 40 -1.32 1.24 -3.32
N THR A 41 -2.24 1.38 -4.29
CA THR A 41 -2.21 2.48 -5.25
C THR A 41 -2.95 3.70 -4.69
N LEU A 42 -2.18 4.67 -4.17
CA LEU A 42 -2.71 5.91 -3.59
C LEU A 42 -2.43 7.10 -4.50
N PRO A 43 -3.34 8.09 -4.58
CA PRO A 43 -2.98 9.42 -5.07
C PRO A 43 -1.77 9.96 -4.29
N ILE A 44 -0.85 10.64 -4.98
CA ILE A 44 0.43 11.08 -4.37
C ILE A 44 0.24 11.94 -3.12
N HIS A 45 -0.78 12.80 -3.10
CA HIS A 45 -1.10 13.66 -1.97
C HIS A 45 -1.64 12.90 -0.75
N ILE A 46 -2.18 11.68 -0.93
CA ILE A 46 -2.60 10.81 0.18
C ILE A 46 -1.40 10.01 0.69
N ALA A 47 -0.56 9.50 -0.22
CA ALA A 47 0.64 8.76 0.14
C ALA A 47 1.64 9.64 0.92
N GLU A 48 1.74 10.92 0.58
CA GLU A 48 2.46 11.93 1.36
C GLU A 48 1.93 12.02 2.80
N GLN A 49 0.62 12.14 3.00
CA GLN A 49 0.03 12.22 4.34
C GLN A 49 0.27 10.95 5.18
N VAL A 50 0.34 9.78 4.55
CA VAL A 50 0.72 8.52 5.21
C VAL A 50 2.16 8.64 5.75
N CYS A 51 3.09 9.10 4.90
CA CYS A 51 4.49 9.30 5.29
C CYS A 51 4.63 10.36 6.40
N ALA A 52 3.86 11.47 6.30
CA ALA A 52 3.83 12.53 7.31
C ALA A 52 3.37 12.03 8.69
N LYS A 53 2.48 11.03 8.73
CA LYS A 53 2.02 10.36 9.96
C LYS A 53 3.01 9.34 10.53
N LYS A 54 4.22 9.21 9.95
CA LYS A 54 5.23 8.21 10.31
C LYS A 54 4.73 6.76 10.12
N ALA A 55 3.78 6.55 9.22
CA ALA A 55 3.43 5.24 8.70
C ALA A 55 4.32 4.93 7.49
N THR A 56 4.52 3.65 7.20
CA THR A 56 5.31 3.20 6.05
C THR A 56 4.38 2.94 4.87
N PHE A 57 4.61 3.64 3.77
CA PHE A 57 3.89 3.41 2.52
C PHE A 57 4.65 2.46 1.60
N TYR A 58 3.96 1.46 1.08
CA TYR A 58 4.46 0.56 0.03
C TYR A 58 3.58 0.66 -1.22
N PHE A 59 4.22 0.57 -2.38
CA PHE A 59 3.57 0.62 -3.68
C PHE A 59 4.08 -0.51 -4.58
N LEU A 60 3.26 -0.91 -5.55
CA LEU A 60 3.66 -1.85 -6.60
C LEU A 60 4.54 -1.13 -7.62
N SER A 61 5.83 -1.39 -7.57
CA SER A 61 6.81 -0.93 -8.54
C SER A 61 6.86 -1.92 -9.70
N VAL A 62 6.63 -1.43 -10.92
CA VAL A 62 6.64 -2.22 -12.15
C VAL A 62 7.18 -1.38 -13.29
N ASN A 63 8.08 -1.96 -14.09
CA ASN A 63 8.65 -1.30 -15.26
C ASN A 63 7.76 -1.56 -16.48
N VAL A 64 6.81 -0.64 -16.72
CA VAL A 64 5.90 -0.71 -17.87
C VAL A 64 6.59 -0.14 -19.10
N SER A 65 6.78 -0.96 -20.14
CA SER A 65 7.30 -0.52 -21.44
C SER A 65 6.36 0.48 -22.12
N GLN A 66 6.85 1.22 -23.11
CA GLN A 66 6.04 2.22 -23.80
C GLN A 66 4.81 1.61 -24.47
N GLU A 67 4.94 0.43 -25.06
CA GLU A 67 3.87 -0.27 -25.76
C GLU A 67 2.77 -0.73 -24.79
N GLN A 68 3.13 -1.03 -23.54
CA GLN A 68 2.23 -1.53 -22.50
C GLN A 68 1.51 -0.43 -21.72
N ARG A 69 1.87 0.84 -21.90
CA ARG A 69 1.20 1.96 -21.21
C ARG A 69 -0.25 2.05 -21.63
N GLY A 70 -1.12 2.36 -20.66
CA GLY A 70 -2.57 2.45 -20.88
C GLY A 70 -3.28 1.10 -21.04
N GLN A 71 -2.55 -0.02 -20.89
CA GLN A 71 -3.12 -1.37 -20.89
C GLN A 71 -3.17 -1.92 -19.47
N GLU A 72 -4.21 -2.70 -19.19
CA GLU A 72 -4.27 -3.48 -17.96
C GLU A 72 -3.39 -4.73 -18.10
N LEU A 73 -2.46 -4.91 -17.17
CA LEU A 73 -1.53 -6.05 -17.16
C LEU A 73 -2.06 -7.18 -16.27
N THR A 74 -1.96 -8.42 -16.74
CA THR A 74 -2.31 -9.59 -15.93
C THR A 74 -1.27 -9.85 -14.84
N SER A 75 -1.61 -10.67 -13.85
CA SER A 75 -0.67 -11.11 -12.80
C SER A 75 0.59 -11.74 -13.37
N GLU A 76 0.45 -12.55 -14.41
CA GLU A 76 1.57 -13.25 -15.06
C GLU A 76 2.48 -12.24 -15.76
N GLN A 77 1.89 -11.25 -16.45
CA GLN A 77 2.65 -10.18 -17.10
C GLN A 77 3.40 -9.32 -16.08
N LEU A 78 2.77 -8.98 -14.95
CA LEU A 78 3.42 -8.24 -13.86
C LEU A 78 4.61 -9.01 -13.28
N VAL A 79 4.45 -10.32 -13.06
CA VAL A 79 5.53 -11.20 -12.58
C VAL A 79 6.66 -11.31 -13.61
N GLN A 80 6.34 -11.46 -14.90
CA GLN A 80 7.32 -11.48 -15.99
C GLN A 80 8.10 -10.17 -16.09
N GLN A 81 7.47 -9.03 -15.77
CA GLN A 81 8.12 -7.72 -15.71
C GLN A 81 8.94 -7.48 -14.43
N GLY A 82 9.01 -8.47 -13.53
CA GLY A 82 9.76 -8.35 -12.29
C GLY A 82 9.16 -7.33 -11.33
N CYS A 83 7.83 -7.20 -11.29
CA CYS A 83 7.18 -6.28 -10.36
C CYS A 83 7.54 -6.59 -8.91
N SER A 84 7.60 -5.56 -8.07
CA SER A 84 7.91 -5.71 -6.65
C SER A 84 7.14 -4.72 -5.79
N ILE A 85 6.83 -5.12 -4.54
CA ILE A 85 6.27 -4.23 -3.54
C ILE A 85 7.42 -3.55 -2.81
N GLN A 86 7.51 -2.22 -2.91
CA GLN A 86 8.64 -1.45 -2.39
C GLN A 86 8.16 -0.31 -1.49
N PRO A 87 8.91 0.02 -0.41
CA PRO A 87 8.59 1.16 0.42
C PRO A 87 8.96 2.47 -0.27
N TYR A 88 8.13 3.50 -0.11
CA TYR A 88 8.40 4.84 -0.61
C TYR A 88 8.25 5.86 0.53
N TYR A 89 9.11 6.87 0.50
CA TYR A 89 8.97 8.07 1.31
C TYR A 89 8.60 9.23 0.39
N ILE A 90 7.46 9.86 0.68
CA ILE A 90 6.92 10.96 -0.13
C ILE A 90 6.78 12.17 0.78
N GLN A 91 7.33 13.29 0.34
CA GLN A 91 7.27 14.56 1.04
C GLN A 91 6.93 15.65 0.02
N LYS A 92 5.99 16.53 0.37
CA LYS A 92 5.72 17.72 -0.43
C LYS A 92 6.91 18.69 -0.36
N LEU A 93 7.33 19.19 -1.52
CA LEU A 93 8.39 20.20 -1.64
C LEU A 93 7.85 21.62 -1.37
#